data_AF-A0AAW9RYB2-F1
#
_entry.id   AF-A0AAW9RYB2-F1
#
_cell.length_a   1.000
_cell.length_b   1.000
_cell.length_c   1.000
_cell.angle_alpha   90.00
_cell.angle_beta   90.00
_cell.angle_gamma   90.00
#
_symmetry.space_group_name_H-M   'P 1'
#
loop_
_entity.id
_entity.type
_entity.pdbx_description
1 polymer ?
#
loop_
_entity_poly.entity_id
_entity_poly.type
_entity_poly.pdbx_seq_one_letter_code
_entity_poly.pdbx_strand_id
1 'polypeptide(L)'
;MSDSVTKEDADHAFDGGFIRFYGFYWDRKYVNWERKQMLAIPVGRTGQGKTANNIKNTWNCMNFWAQRGVYILYDENLYPVYAGQSGVERKNTVERGSIGDRINAHSTGKYRNGWQFFSWFGFMDCRMPNMRKANPEERLFPNWEEVKLSNVNLNELLSSFEAIVIEGFIPRFNARGGDLKKAVRCEQHEGQGYIQLGGMQSNTEDVSQR
;
A
#
# COMPACT_ATOMS: atom_id res chain seq x y z
N MET A 1 20.67 -12.29 42.77
CA MET A 1 21.17 -12.31 41.38
C MET A 1 19.99 -11.92 40.51
N SER A 2 20.09 -10.72 39.95
CA SER A 2 19.10 -10.09 39.09
C SER A 2 19.26 -10.62 37.67
N ASP A 3 18.28 -11.37 37.19
CA ASP A 3 18.25 -11.79 35.78
C ASP A 3 17.99 -10.56 34.92
N SER A 4 19.07 -10.08 34.32
CA SER A 4 19.07 -9.03 33.30
C SER A 4 18.34 -9.54 32.07
N VAL A 5 17.15 -8.98 31.82
CA VAL A 5 16.50 -9.02 30.50
C VAL A 5 17.47 -8.37 29.52
N THR A 6 18.10 -9.19 28.68
CA THR A 6 19.00 -8.72 27.64
C THR A 6 18.22 -7.93 26.60
N LYS A 7 18.87 -6.90 26.10
CA LYS A 7 18.37 -5.88 25.18
C LYS A 7 18.04 -6.40 23.76
N GLU A 8 17.96 -7.72 23.58
CA GLU A 8 17.90 -8.42 22.30
C GLU A 8 16.46 -8.78 21.85
N ASP A 9 15.45 -8.62 22.72
CA ASP A 9 14.03 -8.83 22.34
C ASP A 9 13.36 -7.56 21.75
N ALA A 10 14.10 -6.48 21.53
CA ALA A 10 13.55 -5.17 21.15
C ALA A 10 13.58 -4.84 19.64
N ASP A 11 14.26 -5.62 18.80
CA ASP A 11 14.58 -5.23 17.41
C ASP A 11 14.12 -6.24 16.34
N HIS A 12 12.92 -6.78 16.47
CA HIS A 12 12.20 -7.27 15.28
C HIS A 12 11.34 -6.16 14.68
N ALA A 13 11.99 -5.09 14.23
CA ALA A 13 11.44 -4.32 13.13
C ALA A 13 11.33 -5.31 11.96
N PHE A 14 10.10 -5.74 11.65
CA PHE A 14 9.86 -6.68 10.56
C PHE A 14 10.55 -6.16 9.29
N ASP A 15 11.40 -6.98 8.67
CA ASP A 15 12.01 -6.74 7.34
C ASP A 15 10.96 -6.80 6.19
N GLY A 16 9.70 -6.56 6.52
CA GLY A 16 8.69 -6.24 5.52
C GLY A 16 9.01 -4.87 4.94
N GLY A 17 8.85 -4.72 3.62
CA GLY A 17 8.98 -3.44 2.95
C GLY A 17 7.95 -2.40 3.43
N PHE A 18 7.62 -1.44 2.58
CA PHE A 18 6.72 -0.34 2.94
C PHE A 18 5.30 -0.76 3.32
N ILE A 19 4.80 -1.86 2.75
CA ILE A 19 3.45 -2.37 3.02
C ILE A 19 3.53 -3.30 4.24
N ARG A 20 2.86 -2.91 5.33
CA ARG A 20 2.81 -3.65 6.59
C ARG A 20 1.60 -4.57 6.69
N PHE A 21 0.47 -4.07 6.20
CA PHE A 21 -0.80 -4.79 6.16
C PHE A 21 -1.49 -4.52 4.84
N TYR A 22 -2.22 -5.50 4.33
CA TYR A 22 -3.01 -5.33 3.12
C TYR A 22 -4.25 -6.21 3.18
N GLY A 23 -5.24 -5.87 2.37
CA GLY A 23 -6.43 -6.66 2.15
C GLY A 23 -6.85 -6.59 0.68
N PHE A 24 -7.34 -7.71 0.14
CA PHE A 24 -7.79 -7.79 -1.24
C PHE A 24 -9.29 -8.00 -1.33
N TYR A 25 -9.95 -7.25 -2.21
CA TYR A 25 -11.36 -7.44 -2.58
C TYR A 25 -12.31 -7.56 -1.39
N TRP A 26 -12.09 -6.76 -0.35
CA TRP A 26 -13.01 -6.69 0.79
C TRP A 26 -14.36 -6.18 0.32
N ASP A 27 -15.41 -6.91 0.64
CA ASP A 27 -16.78 -6.49 0.34
C ASP A 27 -17.18 -5.39 1.33
N ARG A 28 -17.56 -4.23 0.79
CA ARG A 28 -17.94 -3.04 1.56
C ARG A 28 -19.09 -3.29 2.53
N LYS A 29 -19.93 -4.31 2.28
CA LYS A 29 -21.06 -4.65 3.15
C LYS A 29 -20.64 -5.18 4.52
N TYR A 30 -19.39 -5.67 4.65
CA TYR A 30 -18.85 -6.16 5.92
C TYR A 30 -18.11 -5.09 6.72
N VAL A 31 -18.00 -3.86 6.20
CA VAL A 31 -17.42 -2.73 6.90
C VAL A 31 -18.49 -2.06 7.77
N ASN A 32 -18.15 -1.77 9.02
CA ASN A 32 -19.01 -0.98 9.89
C ASN A 32 -18.65 0.51 9.74
N TRP A 33 -19.39 1.21 8.89
CA TRP A 33 -19.14 2.63 8.56
C TRP A 33 -19.41 3.57 9.73
N GLU A 34 -20.46 3.30 10.51
CA GLU A 34 -20.86 4.13 11.66
C GLU A 34 -19.81 4.08 12.78
N ARG A 35 -19.32 2.88 13.08
CA ARG A 35 -18.31 2.65 14.13
C ARG A 35 -16.88 2.84 13.63
N LYS A 36 -16.68 3.16 12.35
CA LYS A 36 -15.37 3.26 11.71
C LYS A 36 -14.53 1.99 11.90
N GLN A 37 -15.10 0.83 11.56
CA GLN A 37 -14.44 -0.47 11.75
C GLN A 37 -14.27 -1.24 10.45
N MET A 38 -13.01 -1.47 10.10
CA MET A 38 -12.54 -2.34 9.04
C MET A 38 -11.85 -3.55 9.69
N LEU A 39 -12.64 -4.52 10.14
CA LEU A 39 -12.17 -5.63 10.96
C LEU A 39 -11.63 -6.78 10.12
N ALA A 40 -10.41 -7.25 10.41
CA ALA A 40 -9.87 -8.47 9.81
C ALA A 40 -8.86 -9.18 10.73
N ILE A 41 -8.54 -10.43 10.40
CA ILE A 41 -7.55 -11.24 11.11
C ILE A 41 -6.22 -11.14 10.36
N PRO A 42 -5.12 -10.67 10.98
CA PRO A 42 -3.80 -10.66 10.34
C PRO A 42 -3.19 -12.06 10.37
N VAL A 43 -3.54 -12.91 9.40
CA VAL A 43 -3.22 -14.35 9.34
C VAL A 43 -1.72 -14.66 9.52
N GLY A 44 -0.82 -13.76 9.10
CA GLY A 44 0.63 -13.89 9.29
C GLY A 44 1.16 -13.47 10.67
N ARG A 45 0.38 -12.75 11.49
CA ARG A 45 0.75 -12.28 12.84
C ARG A 45 0.04 -13.03 13.97
N THR A 46 -0.80 -14.01 13.64
CA THR A 46 -1.50 -14.85 14.63
C THR A 46 -0.68 -16.06 15.14
N GLY A 47 0.56 -16.23 14.66
CA GLY A 47 1.47 -17.34 15.01
C GLY A 47 1.06 -18.71 14.44
N GLN A 48 2.01 -19.61 14.23
CA GLN A 48 1.73 -20.99 13.77
C GLN A 48 1.20 -21.88 14.93
N GLY A 49 0.41 -22.92 14.61
CA GLY A 49 -0.03 -23.96 15.57
C GLY A 49 -1.54 -24.26 15.55
N LYS A 50 -1.96 -25.31 16.28
CA LYS A 50 -3.34 -25.85 16.33
C LYS A 50 -4.42 -24.81 16.67
N THR A 51 -4.07 -23.73 17.35
CA THR A 51 -4.98 -22.61 17.70
C THR A 51 -5.29 -21.68 16.52
N ALA A 52 -4.43 -21.65 15.48
CA ALA A 52 -4.69 -20.92 14.24
C ALA A 52 -5.85 -21.55 13.45
N ASN A 53 -6.15 -22.84 13.66
CA ASN A 53 -7.25 -23.55 12.99
C ASN A 53 -8.63 -23.28 13.62
N ASN A 54 -8.70 -22.58 14.75
CA ASN A 54 -9.94 -22.08 15.34
C ASN A 54 -10.22 -20.63 14.90
N ILE A 55 -10.18 -20.39 13.58
CA ILE A 55 -10.48 -19.11 12.91
C ILE A 55 -11.90 -18.60 13.23
N LYS A 56 -12.77 -19.46 13.80
CA LYS A 56 -14.14 -19.12 14.22
C LYS A 56 -14.24 -18.15 15.41
N ASN A 57 -13.12 -17.81 16.06
CA ASN A 57 -13.13 -16.86 17.16
C ASN A 57 -12.93 -15.43 16.63
N THR A 58 -14.04 -14.70 16.50
CA THR A 58 -14.14 -13.23 16.30
C THR A 58 -13.24 -12.42 17.23
N TRP A 59 -12.76 -13.01 18.32
CA TRP A 59 -11.81 -12.46 19.29
C TRP A 59 -10.47 -12.02 18.71
N ASN A 60 -10.05 -12.51 17.53
CA ASN A 60 -8.74 -12.21 16.93
C ASN A 60 -8.77 -11.17 15.78
N CYS A 61 -9.88 -10.47 15.59
CA CYS A 61 -9.95 -9.39 14.59
C CYS A 61 -9.29 -8.11 15.09
N MET A 62 -8.75 -7.32 14.17
CA MET A 62 -8.11 -6.03 14.38
C MET A 62 -8.75 -4.99 13.46
N ASN A 63 -8.88 -3.76 13.94
CA ASN A 63 -9.44 -2.67 13.15
C ASN A 63 -8.37 -1.94 12.33
N PHE A 64 -8.49 -1.99 11.01
CA PHE A 64 -7.56 -1.36 10.07
C PHE A 64 -8.01 0.01 9.56
N TRP A 65 -9.11 0.57 10.09
CA TRP A 65 -9.69 1.83 9.60
C TRP A 65 -8.68 2.97 9.52
N ALA A 66 -7.83 3.09 10.55
CA ALA A 66 -6.91 4.20 10.71
C ALA A 66 -5.68 4.12 9.79
N GLN A 67 -5.48 3.01 9.05
CA GLN A 67 -4.35 2.81 8.14
C GLN A 67 -4.14 3.98 7.15
N ARG A 68 -2.89 4.17 6.72
CA ARG A 68 -2.47 5.14 5.70
C ARG A 68 -1.84 4.37 4.54
N GLY A 69 -2.03 4.81 3.31
CA GLY A 69 -1.64 4.01 2.15
C GLY A 69 -2.53 4.23 0.94
N VAL A 70 -2.49 3.26 0.03
CA VAL A 70 -3.21 3.26 -1.25
C VAL A 70 -4.36 2.26 -1.21
N TYR A 71 -5.45 2.58 -1.88
CA TYR A 71 -6.61 1.71 -2.03
C TYR A 71 -7.13 1.70 -3.47
N ILE A 72 -7.82 0.62 -3.81
CA ILE A 72 -8.44 0.39 -5.11
C ILE A 72 -9.89 0.01 -4.85
N LEU A 73 -10.83 0.63 -5.56
CA LEU A 73 -12.24 0.27 -5.56
C LEU A 73 -12.56 -0.51 -6.84
N TYR A 74 -13.42 -1.51 -6.71
CA TYR A 74 -13.84 -2.37 -7.80
C TYR A 74 -15.36 -2.46 -7.89
N ASP A 75 -15.89 -2.66 -9.09
CA ASP A 75 -17.30 -3.02 -9.25
C ASP A 75 -17.56 -4.50 -8.91
N GLU A 76 -18.81 -4.94 -9.09
CA GLU A 76 -19.25 -6.30 -8.81
C GLU A 76 -18.50 -7.38 -9.61
N ASN A 77 -17.94 -7.02 -10.77
CA ASN A 77 -17.16 -7.90 -11.64
C ASN A 77 -15.66 -7.83 -11.37
N LEU A 78 -15.25 -7.18 -10.27
CA LEU A 78 -13.86 -6.97 -9.87
C LEU A 78 -13.04 -6.14 -10.86
N TYR A 79 -13.67 -5.33 -11.72
CA TYR A 79 -12.93 -4.36 -12.52
C TYR A 79 -12.54 -3.14 -11.67
N PRO A 80 -11.29 -2.65 -11.74
CA PRO A 80 -10.89 -1.43 -11.05
C PRO A 80 -11.69 -0.24 -11.57
N VAL A 81 -12.33 0.49 -10.65
CA VAL A 81 -13.15 1.66 -11.01
C VAL A 81 -12.58 2.95 -10.48
N TYR A 82 -11.82 2.88 -9.39
CA TYR A 82 -11.14 4.03 -8.80
C TYR A 82 -9.91 3.56 -8.03
N ALA A 83 -8.85 4.36 -8.03
CA ALA A 83 -7.72 4.22 -7.14
C ALA A 83 -7.42 5.54 -6.44
N GLY A 84 -6.97 5.46 -5.19
CA GLY A 84 -6.65 6.65 -4.42
C GLY A 84 -5.68 6.39 -3.28
N GLN A 85 -5.16 7.47 -2.70
CA GLN A 85 -4.31 7.45 -1.51
C GLN A 85 -4.93 8.12 -0.28
N SER A 86 -4.30 7.86 0.87
CA SER A 86 -4.59 8.45 2.18
C SER A 86 -3.29 8.61 2.99
N GLY A 87 -3.27 9.52 3.96
CA GLY A 87 -2.08 9.75 4.78
C GLY A 87 -1.06 10.75 4.22
N VAL A 88 -1.38 11.48 3.14
CA VAL A 88 -0.53 12.56 2.62
C VAL A 88 -0.58 13.77 3.55
N GLU A 89 0.57 14.27 3.97
CA GLU A 89 0.67 15.54 4.70
C GLU A 89 0.41 16.72 3.77
N ARG A 90 -0.46 17.64 4.21
CA ARG A 90 -0.76 18.88 3.49
C ARG A 90 -0.35 20.07 4.36
N LYS A 91 0.18 21.12 3.73
CA LYS A 91 0.49 22.38 4.41
C LYS A 91 -0.75 22.85 5.18
N ASN A 92 -0.57 23.19 6.45
CA ASN A 92 -1.62 23.69 7.36
C ASN A 92 -2.71 22.68 7.75
N THR A 93 -2.45 21.37 7.67
CA THR A 93 -3.38 20.35 8.18
C THR A 93 -2.74 19.60 9.34
N VAL A 94 -3.39 19.62 10.52
CA VAL A 94 -2.88 18.94 11.72
C VAL A 94 -3.10 17.43 11.64
N GLU A 95 -4.18 16.98 11.00
CA GLU A 95 -4.54 15.57 10.90
C GLU A 95 -4.43 15.05 9.47
N ARG A 96 -3.81 13.87 9.31
CA ARG A 96 -3.79 13.13 8.04
C ARG A 96 -4.93 12.11 8.05
N GLY A 97 -5.80 12.15 7.03
CA GLY A 97 -6.93 11.22 6.92
C GLY A 97 -6.50 9.77 6.66
N SER A 98 -7.36 8.81 7.05
CA SER A 98 -7.10 7.37 6.91
C SER A 98 -7.69 6.75 5.63
N ILE A 99 -7.27 5.53 5.31
CA ILE A 99 -7.86 4.70 4.25
C ILE A 99 -9.36 4.54 4.51
N GLY A 100 -9.75 4.20 5.75
CA GLY A 100 -11.16 4.02 6.12
C GLY A 100 -12.00 5.28 5.89
N ASP A 101 -11.51 6.46 6.29
CA ASP A 101 -12.22 7.72 6.07
C ASP A 101 -12.36 8.04 4.56
N ARG A 102 -11.32 7.76 3.76
CA ARG A 102 -11.34 8.00 2.30
C ARG A 102 -12.29 7.05 1.59
N ILE A 103 -12.29 5.76 1.94
CA ILE A 103 -13.23 4.79 1.37
C ILE A 103 -14.67 5.13 1.79
N ASN A 104 -14.89 5.51 3.05
CA ASN A 104 -16.22 5.91 3.53
C ASN A 104 -16.80 7.11 2.77
N ALA A 105 -15.96 8.09 2.41
CA ALA A 105 -16.39 9.21 1.57
C ALA A 105 -16.90 8.75 0.19
N HIS A 106 -16.37 7.65 -0.36
CA HIS A 106 -16.86 7.06 -1.60
C HIS A 106 -18.17 6.27 -1.42
N SER A 107 -18.51 5.85 -0.20
CA SER A 107 -19.76 5.16 0.12
C SER A 107 -20.97 6.10 0.07
N THR A 108 -20.76 7.41 0.16
CA THR A 108 -21.83 8.42 0.18
C THR A 108 -21.81 9.36 -1.03
N GLY A 109 -20.73 9.36 -1.82
CA GLY A 109 -20.52 10.26 -2.94
C GLY A 109 -21.30 9.94 -4.23
N LYS A 110 -21.00 10.72 -5.28
CA LYS A 110 -21.61 10.62 -6.62
C LYS A 110 -21.52 9.21 -7.22
N TYR A 111 -20.42 8.50 -6.99
CA TYR A 111 -20.16 7.17 -7.53
C TYR A 111 -20.38 6.05 -6.51
N ARG A 112 -21.17 6.29 -5.46
CA ARG A 112 -21.44 5.30 -4.40
C ARG A 112 -21.94 3.95 -4.91
N ASN A 113 -22.68 3.90 -6.02
CA ASN A 113 -23.18 2.64 -6.59
C ASN A 113 -22.24 2.03 -7.63
N GLY A 114 -21.13 2.70 -7.94
CA GLY A 114 -20.19 2.27 -8.97
C GLY A 114 -19.14 1.27 -8.49
N TRP A 115 -19.17 0.88 -7.20
CA TRP A 115 -18.20 -0.02 -6.58
C TRP A 115 -18.85 -0.88 -5.48
N GLN A 116 -18.30 -2.07 -5.26
CA GLN A 116 -18.72 -3.04 -4.24
C GLN A 116 -17.54 -3.54 -3.40
N PHE A 117 -16.40 -3.80 -4.04
CA PHE A 117 -15.22 -4.35 -3.39
C PHE A 117 -14.11 -3.30 -3.31
N PHE A 118 -13.18 -3.52 -2.38
CA PHE A 118 -11.97 -2.70 -2.31
C PHE A 118 -10.75 -3.50 -1.86
N SER A 119 -9.59 -3.14 -2.38
CA SER A 119 -8.29 -3.59 -1.92
C SER A 119 -7.57 -2.42 -1.28
N TRP A 120 -6.73 -2.67 -0.29
CA TRP A 120 -5.99 -1.63 0.40
C TRP A 120 -4.61 -2.12 0.83
N PHE A 121 -3.65 -1.21 0.85
CA PHE A 121 -2.25 -1.47 1.15
C PHE A 121 -1.77 -0.42 2.15
N GLY A 122 -1.63 -0.83 3.41
CA GLY A 122 -1.34 0.02 4.54
C GLY A 122 0.15 0.10 4.87
N PHE A 123 0.62 1.31 5.14
CA PHE A 123 2.02 1.65 5.41
C PHE A 123 2.28 1.91 6.90
N MET A 124 1.31 1.69 7.78
CA MET A 124 1.50 1.83 9.22
C MET A 124 1.68 0.46 9.87
N ASP A 125 2.66 0.37 10.76
CA ASP A 125 2.85 -0.80 11.62
C ASP A 125 2.12 -0.60 12.95
N CYS A 126 1.91 -1.66 13.70
CA CYS A 126 1.39 -1.59 15.06
C CYS A 126 2.39 -2.26 16.00
N ARG A 127 2.87 -1.52 17.00
CA ARG A 127 3.76 -2.04 18.03
C ARG A 127 2.96 -2.86 19.04
N MET A 128 2.47 -4.03 18.63
CA MET A 128 1.80 -4.97 19.56
C MET A 128 2.76 -6.11 19.92
N PRO A 129 3.06 -6.33 21.21
CA PRO A 129 4.01 -7.36 21.63
C PRO A 129 3.53 -8.80 21.36
N ASN A 130 2.23 -9.03 21.13
CA ASN A 130 1.69 -10.28 20.58
C ASN A 130 0.19 -10.11 20.28
N MET A 131 -0.27 -10.33 19.05
CA MET A 131 -1.71 -10.25 18.72
C MET A 131 -2.60 -11.18 19.56
N ARG A 132 -2.05 -12.31 20.05
CA ARG A 132 -2.75 -13.23 20.96
C ARG A 132 -2.93 -12.66 22.38
N LYS A 133 -2.03 -11.78 22.81
CA LYS A 133 -2.05 -11.19 24.17
C LYS A 133 -2.78 -9.84 24.24
N ALA A 134 -2.98 -9.19 23.10
CA ALA A 134 -3.75 -7.97 23.01
C ALA A 134 -5.16 -8.15 23.60
N ASN A 135 -5.65 -7.18 24.36
CA ASN A 135 -7.04 -7.17 24.80
C ASN A 135 -7.97 -6.72 23.64
N PRO A 136 -9.30 -6.91 23.74
CA PRO A 136 -10.23 -6.52 22.68
C PRO A 136 -10.19 -5.03 22.32
N GLU A 137 -9.95 -4.14 23.27
CA GLU A 137 -9.89 -2.70 23.05
C GLU A 137 -8.66 -2.30 22.23
N GLU A 138 -7.49 -2.84 22.58
CA GLU A 138 -6.23 -2.62 21.83
C GLU A 138 -6.32 -3.12 20.38
N ARG A 139 -7.16 -4.14 20.11
CA ARG A 139 -7.42 -4.63 18.75
C ARG A 139 -8.38 -3.73 17.97
N LEU A 140 -9.35 -3.11 18.65
CA LEU A 140 -10.32 -2.19 18.05
C LEU A 140 -9.75 -0.78 17.84
N PHE A 141 -8.79 -0.40 18.68
CA PHE A 141 -8.06 0.87 18.64
C PHE A 141 -6.55 0.64 18.64
N PRO A 142 -5.97 0.03 17.59
CA PRO A 142 -4.54 -0.23 17.56
C PRO A 142 -3.75 1.07 17.53
N ASN A 143 -2.64 1.10 18.28
CA ASN A 143 -1.70 2.20 18.22
C ASN A 143 -0.83 2.06 16.96
N TRP A 144 -1.27 2.71 15.89
CA TRP A 144 -0.58 2.70 14.61
C TRP A 144 0.62 3.65 14.59
N GLU A 145 1.75 3.15 14.13
CA GLU A 145 2.99 3.89 13.99
C GLU A 145 3.38 3.96 12.51
N GLU A 146 3.80 5.14 12.05
CA GLU A 146 4.37 5.27 10.71
C GLU A 146 5.70 4.54 10.62
N VAL A 147 5.92 3.86 9.50
CA VAL A 147 7.20 3.23 9.22
C VAL A 147 8.23 4.34 9.02
N LYS A 148 9.18 4.43 9.95
CA LYS A 148 10.30 5.37 9.87
C LYS A 148 11.33 4.81 8.90
N LEU A 149 11.42 5.38 7.71
CA LEU A 149 12.50 5.08 6.78
C LEU A 149 13.39 6.32 6.67
N SER A 150 14.67 6.13 6.96
CA SER A 150 15.66 7.16 6.70
C SER A 150 15.60 7.52 5.21
N ASN A 151 15.50 8.81 4.91
CA ASN A 151 15.60 9.38 3.56
C ASN A 151 14.44 9.10 2.58
N VAL A 152 13.26 8.61 3.03
CA VAL A 152 12.08 8.47 2.15
C VAL A 152 10.95 9.39 2.59
N ASN A 153 10.50 10.26 1.69
CA ASN A 153 9.32 11.08 1.92
C ASN A 153 8.04 10.26 1.72
N LEU A 154 7.29 10.01 2.80
CA LEU A 154 6.04 9.25 2.76
C LEU A 154 5.04 9.79 1.72
N ASN A 155 4.97 11.11 1.53
CA ASN A 155 4.09 11.70 0.54
C ASN A 155 4.50 11.31 -0.90
N GLU A 156 5.80 11.30 -1.20
CA GLU A 156 6.29 10.91 -2.53
C GLU A 156 6.04 9.43 -2.80
N LEU A 157 6.22 8.59 -1.78
CA LEU A 157 5.94 7.17 -1.86
C LEU A 157 4.44 6.90 -2.12
N LEU A 158 3.56 7.54 -1.34
CA LEU A 158 2.12 7.41 -1.51
C LEU A 158 1.70 7.87 -2.92
N SER A 159 2.19 9.03 -3.38
CA SER A 159 1.91 9.53 -4.73
C SER A 159 2.40 8.57 -5.82
N SER A 160 3.58 7.96 -5.64
CA SER A 160 4.15 7.03 -6.63
C SER A 160 3.33 5.73 -6.72
N PHE A 161 2.93 5.15 -5.58
CA PHE A 161 2.10 3.95 -5.59
C PHE A 161 0.70 4.22 -6.16
N GLU A 162 0.07 5.35 -5.82
CA GLU A 162 -1.20 5.78 -6.43
C GLU A 162 -1.06 5.92 -7.94
N ALA A 163 0.02 6.56 -8.40
CA ALA A 163 0.26 6.79 -9.82
C ALA A 163 0.43 5.48 -10.61
N ILE A 164 1.19 4.52 -10.07
CA ILE A 164 1.35 3.19 -10.70
C ILE A 164 -0.01 2.52 -10.89
N VAL A 165 -0.88 2.56 -9.88
CA VAL A 165 -2.20 1.93 -9.96
C VAL A 165 -3.11 2.67 -10.95
N ILE A 166 -3.12 4.01 -10.94
CA ILE A 166 -3.95 4.80 -11.85
C ILE A 166 -3.52 4.57 -13.30
N GLU A 167 -2.23 4.69 -13.59
CA GLU A 167 -1.73 4.57 -14.97
C GLU A 167 -1.75 3.12 -15.48
N GLY A 168 -1.54 2.14 -14.59
CA GLY A 168 -1.54 0.73 -14.94
C GLY A 168 -2.94 0.13 -15.18
N PHE A 169 -3.96 0.61 -14.45
CA PHE A 169 -5.33 0.08 -14.57
C PHE A 169 -6.32 1.01 -15.26
N ILE A 170 -5.99 2.30 -15.40
CA ILE A 170 -6.82 3.35 -16.00
C ILE A 170 -8.27 3.28 -15.47
N PRO A 171 -8.50 3.42 -14.15
CA PRO A 171 -9.82 3.21 -13.58
C PRO A 171 -10.79 4.31 -14.05
N ARG A 172 -11.99 3.90 -14.48
CA ARG A 172 -12.97 4.79 -15.14
C ARG A 172 -13.40 6.03 -14.34
N PHE A 173 -13.28 6.02 -13.01
CA PHE A 173 -13.66 7.16 -12.16
C PHE A 173 -12.46 8.03 -11.73
N ASN A 174 -11.22 7.69 -12.12
CA ASN A 174 -10.07 8.58 -11.96
C ASN A 174 -10.07 9.62 -13.09
N ALA A 175 -10.64 10.79 -12.82
CA ALA A 175 -10.66 11.89 -13.80
C ALA A 175 -9.27 12.53 -14.04
N ARG A 176 -8.33 12.34 -13.10
CA ARG A 176 -6.95 12.79 -13.20
C ARG A 176 -6.03 11.57 -13.24
N GLY A 177 -4.99 11.62 -14.06
CA GLY A 177 -3.89 10.67 -14.04
C GLY A 177 -3.12 10.68 -12.71
N GLY A 178 -2.16 9.75 -12.61
CA GLY A 178 -1.25 9.63 -11.49
C GLY A 178 -0.36 10.85 -11.31
N ASP A 179 0.04 11.15 -10.06
CA ASP A 179 1.00 12.23 -9.77
C ASP A 179 2.45 11.78 -10.02
N LEU A 180 2.83 11.69 -11.30
CA LEU A 180 4.16 11.26 -11.76
C LEU A 180 5.15 12.45 -11.89
N LYS A 181 5.43 13.16 -10.79
CA LYS A 181 6.30 14.35 -10.83
C LYS A 181 7.69 14.01 -11.36
N LYS A 182 8.12 14.74 -12.39
CA LYS A 182 9.45 14.62 -13.05
C LYS A 182 9.71 13.26 -13.71
N ALA A 183 8.74 12.35 -13.76
CA ALA A 183 8.90 11.11 -14.48
C ALA A 183 8.95 11.38 -15.98
N VAL A 184 9.76 10.61 -16.69
CA VAL A 184 9.82 10.63 -18.15
C VAL A 184 9.07 9.40 -18.66
N ARG A 185 8.04 9.61 -19.47
CA ARG A 185 7.34 8.53 -20.17
C ARG A 185 8.21 8.05 -21.32
N CYS A 186 8.49 6.75 -21.36
CA CYS A 186 9.12 6.10 -22.51
C CYS A 186 8.04 5.48 -23.39
N GLU A 187 8.26 5.47 -24.70
CA GLU A 187 7.43 4.76 -25.67
C GLU A 187 8.14 3.49 -26.12
N GLN A 188 7.37 2.44 -26.42
CA GLN A 188 7.94 1.20 -26.94
C GLN A 188 8.49 1.46 -28.34
N HIS A 189 9.74 1.07 -28.57
CA HIS A 189 10.31 1.02 -29.91
C HIS A 189 9.81 -0.23 -30.64
N GLU A 190 9.09 -0.05 -31.75
CA GLU A 190 8.47 -1.16 -32.52
C GLU A 190 9.32 -1.67 -33.71
N GLY A 191 10.55 -1.17 -33.91
CA GLY A 191 11.36 -1.48 -35.10
C GLY A 191 12.16 -2.80 -35.06
N GLN A 192 12.31 -3.47 -36.22
CA GLN A 192 13.40 -4.43 -36.48
C GLN A 192 14.67 -3.68 -36.86
N GLY A 193 15.48 -3.34 -35.88
CA GLY A 193 16.77 -2.69 -36.12
C GLY A 193 17.56 -2.63 -34.85
N TYR A 194 18.55 -3.52 -34.73
CA TYR A 194 19.60 -3.35 -33.74
C TYR A 194 20.28 -2.01 -34.00
N ILE A 195 20.49 -1.22 -32.95
CA ILE A 195 21.42 -0.10 -33.00
C ILE A 195 22.79 -0.71 -33.29
N GLN A 196 23.26 -0.59 -34.53
CA GLN A 196 24.63 -0.92 -34.88
C GLN A 196 25.50 0.17 -34.25
N LEU A 197 25.87 -0.03 -32.98
CA LEU A 197 26.87 0.82 -32.31
C LEU A 197 28.11 0.80 -33.19
N GLY A 198 28.51 1.99 -33.62
CA GLY A 198 29.29 2.22 -34.83
C GLY A 198 30.53 1.33 -34.97
N GLY A 199 30.74 0.87 -36.20
CA GLY A 199 32.02 0.34 -36.62
C GLY A 199 33.11 1.37 -36.37
N MET A 200 34.08 0.98 -35.54
CA MET A 200 35.37 1.62 -35.44
C MET A 200 36.10 1.32 -36.77
N GLN A 201 35.85 2.12 -37.81
CA GLN A 201 36.68 2.09 -39.02
C GLN A 201 37.98 2.82 -38.69
N SER A 202 39.03 2.03 -38.42
CA SER A 202 40.40 2.48 -38.52
C SER A 202 40.71 2.78 -39.99
N ASN A 203 40.61 4.05 -40.40
CA ASN A 203 41.23 4.51 -41.63
C ASN A 203 42.74 4.64 -41.39
N THR A 204 43.48 3.57 -41.65
CA THR A 204 44.86 3.73 -42.13
C THR A 204 44.79 3.83 -43.65
N GLU A 205 45.10 5.01 -44.15
CA GLU A 205 45.14 5.37 -45.56
C GLU A 205 46.06 4.45 -46.35
N ASP A 206 45.54 3.89 -47.44
CA ASP A 206 46.34 3.36 -48.54
C ASP A 206 46.53 4.49 -49.55
N VAL A 207 47.72 5.10 -49.56
CA VAL A 207 48.15 5.96 -50.66
C VAL A 207 49.09 5.15 -51.53
N SER A 208 48.52 4.49 -52.51
CA SER A 208 49.27 3.86 -53.58
C SER A 208 49.81 4.92 -54.57
N GLN A 209 51.12 4.80 -54.86
CA GLN A 209 51.82 5.23 -56.08
C GLN A 209 52.23 6.71 -56.23
N ARG A 210 53.51 6.99 -55.92
CA ARG A 210 54.56 7.36 -56.88
C ARG A 210 55.94 6.92 -56.39
#